data_AF-A0A6N4H7W8-F1
#
_entry.id   AF-A0A6N4H7W8-F1
#
_cell.length_a   1.000
_cell.length_b   1.000
_cell.length_c   1.000
_cell.angle_alpha   90.00
_cell.angle_beta   90.00
_cell.angle_gamma   90.00
#
_symmetry.space_group_name_H-M   'P 1'
#
loop_
_entity.id
_entity.type
_entity.pdbx_description
1 polymer ?
#
loop_
_entity_poly.entity_id
_entity_poly.type
_entity_poly.pdbx_seq_one_letter_code
_entity_poly.pdbx_strand_id
1 'polypeptide(L)'
;MPAAMKQLLWICAGILLTFTAMLGAFHLFYDYEYHKIGPLCGAWHSTLDDTRLIIELCGDEFRIILTHCGAGTGRSTSETHVLHYKDCVYYTAYGGRRVDLFYTPSADALLLVPGGAFKRTSKSQDNEQ
;
A
#
# COMPACT_ATOMS: atom_id res chain seq x y z
N MET A 1 10.61 47.18 -21.74
CA MET A 1 9.49 46.27 -21.39
C MET A 1 8.44 47.07 -20.64
N PRO A 2 7.15 47.07 -21.04
CA PRO A 2 6.13 47.89 -20.39
C PRO A 2 5.96 47.49 -18.91
N ALA A 3 5.78 48.47 -18.04
CA ALA A 3 5.70 48.28 -16.58
C ALA A 3 4.64 47.23 -16.17
N ALA A 4 3.53 47.16 -16.92
CA ALA A 4 2.48 46.16 -16.75
C ALA A 4 2.98 44.71 -16.95
N MET A 5 3.89 44.47 -17.90
CA MET A 5 4.42 43.13 -18.18
C MET A 5 5.38 42.66 -17.08
N LYS A 6 6.11 43.59 -16.46
CA LYS A 6 6.97 43.29 -15.30
C LYS A 6 6.12 42.90 -14.08
N GLN A 7 5.05 43.65 -13.81
CA GLN A 7 4.09 43.32 -12.75
C GLN A 7 3.45 41.94 -12.95
N LEU A 8 3.00 41.62 -14.17
CA LEU A 8 2.41 40.32 -14.47
C LEU A 8 3.40 39.18 -14.21
N LEU A 9 4.68 39.33 -14.61
CA LEU A 9 5.72 38.34 -14.35
C LEU A 9 5.96 38.10 -12.85
N TRP A 10 5.94 39.16 -12.03
CA TRP A 10 6.07 39.04 -10.58
C TRP A 10 4.88 38.31 -9.95
N ILE A 11 3.66 38.58 -10.44
CA ILE A 11 2.45 37.87 -9.99
C ILE A 11 2.54 36.39 -10.36
N CYS A 12 2.90 36.08 -11.61
CA CYS A 12 3.09 34.69 -12.05
C CYS A 12 4.17 33.96 -11.25
N ALA A 13 5.30 34.62 -10.97
CA ALA A 13 6.37 34.04 -10.17
C ALA A 13 5.92 33.77 -8.72
N GLY A 14 5.19 34.69 -8.11
CA GLY A 14 4.64 34.52 -6.77
C GLY A 14 3.65 33.37 -6.69
N ILE A 15 2.73 33.26 -7.66
CA ILE A 15 1.77 32.16 -7.76
C ILE A 15 2.49 30.83 -7.97
N LEU A 16 3.48 30.77 -8.87
CA LEU A 16 4.24 29.54 -9.12
C LEU A 16 4.99 29.07 -7.87
N LEU A 17 5.56 30.02 -7.11
CA LEU A 17 6.25 29.73 -5.86
C LEU A 17 5.30 29.15 -4.80
N THR A 18 4.12 29.75 -4.61
CA THR A 18 3.13 29.24 -3.65
C THR A 18 2.60 27.87 -4.05
N PHE A 19 2.30 27.64 -5.33
CA PHE A 19 1.91 26.32 -5.83
C PHE A 19 3.00 25.27 -5.61
N THR A 20 4.26 25.60 -5.89
CA THR A 20 5.39 24.69 -5.71
C THR A 20 5.57 24.32 -4.23
N ALA A 21 5.48 25.32 -3.34
CA ALA A 21 5.55 25.10 -1.90
C ALA A 21 4.38 24.22 -1.39
N MET A 22 3.17 24.47 -1.87
CA MET A 22 1.99 23.66 -1.53
C MET A 22 2.13 22.22 -2.02
N LEU A 23 2.58 22.02 -3.25
CA LEU A 23 2.80 20.69 -3.82
C LEU A 23 3.91 19.93 -3.09
N GLY A 24 4.99 20.62 -2.75
CA GLY A 24 6.09 20.06 -1.96
C GLY A 24 5.63 19.63 -0.57
N ALA A 25 4.87 20.47 0.14
CA ALA A 25 4.29 20.12 1.43
C ALA A 25 3.33 18.93 1.31
N PHE A 26 2.47 18.91 0.29
CA PHE A 26 1.57 17.79 0.04
C PHE A 26 2.36 16.48 -0.16
N HIS A 27 3.43 16.47 -0.95
CA HIS A 27 4.27 15.28 -1.13
C HIS A 27 4.99 14.82 0.16
N LEU A 28 5.27 15.73 1.08
CA LEU A 28 5.99 15.45 2.31
C LEU A 28 5.06 14.97 3.43
N PHE A 29 3.81 15.43 3.44
CA PHE A 29 2.81 15.10 4.46
C PHE A 29 1.77 14.06 4.01
N TYR A 30 1.61 13.83 2.71
CA TYR A 30 0.67 12.83 2.23
C TYR A 30 1.30 11.44 2.36
N ASP A 31 0.85 10.71 3.38
CA ASP A 31 1.23 9.32 3.60
C ASP A 31 0.58 8.42 2.55
N TYR A 32 1.26 8.29 1.40
CA TYR A 32 0.85 7.43 0.31
C TYR A 32 0.76 5.97 0.73
N GLU A 33 1.66 5.51 1.62
CA GLU A 33 1.67 4.12 2.07
C GLU A 33 0.40 3.83 2.86
N TYR A 34 0.03 4.72 3.78
CA TYR A 34 -1.20 4.59 4.55
C TYR A 34 -2.46 4.54 3.67
N HIS A 35 -2.58 5.44 2.69
CA HIS A 35 -3.76 5.49 1.83
C HIS A 35 -3.85 4.32 0.82
N LYS A 36 -2.70 3.74 0.45
CA LYS A 36 -2.65 2.66 -0.54
C LYS A 36 -2.68 1.28 0.09
N ILE A 37 -2.08 1.12 1.27
CA ILE A 37 -1.97 -0.16 1.98
C ILE A 37 -3.04 -0.29 3.07
N GLY A 38 -3.43 0.80 3.73
CA GLY A 38 -4.46 0.80 4.77
C GLY A 38 -5.76 0.09 4.37
N PRO A 39 -6.33 0.34 3.18
CA PRO A 39 -7.52 -0.37 2.71
C PRO A 39 -7.33 -1.89 2.56
N LEU A 40 -6.08 -2.38 2.49
CA LEU A 40 -5.76 -3.80 2.39
C LEU A 40 -5.74 -4.50 3.75
N CYS A 41 -5.70 -3.76 4.86
CA CYS A 41 -5.65 -4.33 6.19
C CYS A 41 -6.84 -5.27 6.48
N GLY A 42 -6.55 -6.36 7.17
CA GLY A 42 -7.50 -7.42 7.47
C GLY A 42 -7.00 -8.80 7.09
N ALA A 43 -7.87 -9.79 7.21
CA ALA A 43 -7.57 -11.17 6.90
C ALA A 43 -8.08 -11.56 5.50
N TRP A 44 -7.31 -12.43 4.88
CA TRP A 44 -7.48 -12.89 3.51
C TRP A 44 -7.23 -14.39 3.45
N HIS A 45 -7.95 -15.06 2.56
CA HIS A 45 -7.84 -16.50 2.35
C HIS A 45 -7.57 -16.80 0.88
N SER A 46 -6.59 -17.65 0.61
CA SER A 46 -6.28 -18.13 -0.73
C SER A 46 -7.50 -18.78 -1.38
N THR A 47 -7.61 -18.61 -2.68
CA THR A 47 -8.67 -19.22 -3.50
C THR A 47 -8.31 -20.63 -3.98
N LEU A 48 -7.06 -21.06 -3.77
CA LEU A 48 -6.53 -22.33 -4.27
C LEU A 48 -6.29 -23.36 -3.15
N ASP A 49 -5.90 -22.90 -1.96
CA ASP A 49 -5.46 -23.74 -0.84
C ASP A 49 -5.79 -23.09 0.51
N ASP A 50 -5.39 -23.74 1.60
CA ASP A 50 -5.61 -23.25 2.98
C ASP A 50 -4.62 -22.15 3.41
N THR A 51 -3.94 -21.48 2.46
CA THR A 51 -3.01 -20.39 2.77
C THR A 51 -3.78 -19.16 3.25
N ARG A 52 -3.40 -18.66 4.42
CA ARG A 52 -3.97 -17.45 5.02
C ARG A 52 -3.00 -16.29 4.90
N LEU A 53 -3.55 -15.10 4.74
CA LEU A 53 -2.79 -13.87 4.61
C LEU A 53 -3.42 -12.81 5.51
N ILE A 54 -2.61 -12.15 6.33
CA ILE A 54 -3.05 -11.03 7.17
C ILE A 54 -2.23 -9.81 6.77
N ILE A 55 -2.90 -8.67 6.57
CA ILE A 55 -2.25 -7.38 6.42
C ILE A 55 -2.64 -6.52 7.62
N GLU A 56 -1.65 -5.96 8.30
CA GLU A 56 -1.87 -5.12 9.48
C GLU A 56 -0.84 -3.99 9.55
N LEU A 57 -1.21 -2.92 10.25
CA LEU A 57 -0.30 -1.84 10.62
C LEU A 57 0.33 -2.18 11.99
N CYS A 58 1.65 -2.36 12.04
CA CYS A 58 2.39 -2.66 13.25
C CYS A 58 3.37 -1.53 13.54
N GLY A 59 3.04 -0.67 14.51
CA GLY A 59 3.77 0.57 14.74
C GLY A 59 3.52 1.54 13.59
N ASP A 60 4.58 1.88 12.86
CA ASP A 60 4.59 2.74 11.68
C ASP A 60 4.70 1.96 10.35
N GLU A 61 4.81 0.62 10.40
CA GLU A 61 5.00 -0.21 9.21
C GLU A 61 3.80 -1.11 8.93
N PHE A 62 3.37 -1.15 7.66
CA PHE A 62 2.45 -2.19 7.21
C PHE A 62 3.18 -3.51 7.02
N ARG A 63 2.58 -4.59 7.52
CA ARG A 63 3.15 -5.94 7.43
C ARG A 63 2.16 -6.88 6.78
N ILE A 64 2.70 -7.78 5.97
CA ILE A 64 1.99 -8.93 5.43
C ILE A 64 2.52 -10.19 6.11
N ILE A 65 1.58 -11.00 6.63
CA ILE A 65 1.87 -12.28 7.26
C ILE A 65 1.22 -13.36 6.42
N LEU A 66 2.01 -14.17 5.73
CA LEU A 66 1.52 -15.34 5.00
C LEU A 66 1.68 -16.59 5.86
N THR A 67 0.62 -17.38 6.00
CA THR A 67 0.65 -18.66 6.69
C THR A 67 0.25 -19.76 5.73
N HIS A 68 1.22 -20.59 5.37
CA HIS A 68 1.01 -21.77 4.54
C HIS A 68 0.65 -22.95 5.43
N CYS A 69 -0.56 -23.49 5.28
CA CYS A 69 -0.97 -24.71 5.97
C CYS A 69 -0.64 -25.90 5.07
N GLY A 70 0.32 -26.75 5.47
CA GLY A 70 0.69 -27.92 4.69
C GLY A 70 -0.42 -28.97 4.68
N ALA A 71 -1.04 -29.18 3.51
CA ALA A 71 -2.10 -30.18 3.32
C ALA A 71 -1.67 -31.55 3.87
N GLY A 72 -2.40 -32.05 4.86
CA GLY A 72 -2.21 -33.39 5.45
C GLY A 72 -1.00 -33.56 6.38
N THR A 73 -0.14 -32.55 6.56
CA THR A 73 1.06 -32.65 7.42
C THR A 73 0.87 -32.03 8.81
N GLY A 74 -0.17 -31.21 8.99
CA GLY A 74 -0.41 -30.44 10.22
C GLY A 74 0.65 -29.38 10.51
N ARG A 75 1.58 -29.13 9.58
CA ARG A 75 2.67 -28.18 9.74
C ARG A 75 2.29 -26.87 9.05
N SER A 76 2.26 -25.79 9.82
CA SER A 76 2.08 -24.44 9.32
C SER A 76 3.41 -23.71 9.32
N THR A 77 3.73 -23.02 8.23
CA THR A 77 4.87 -22.10 8.16
C THR A 77 4.34 -20.70 7.94
N SER A 78 4.84 -19.75 8.72
CA SER A 78 4.46 -18.35 8.62
C SER A 78 5.65 -17.48 8.24
N GLU A 79 5.44 -16.57 7.30
CA GLU A 79 6.42 -15.60 6.84
C GLU A 79 5.85 -14.19 7.02
N THR A 80 6.69 -13.26 7.50
CA THR A 80 6.30 -11.87 7.73
C THR A 80 7.21 -10.94 6.94
N HIS A 81 6.61 -10.03 6.18
CA HIS A 81 7.32 -9.04 5.38
C HIS A 81 6.72 -7.64 5.56
N VAL A 82 7.56 -6.62 5.42
CA VAL A 82 7.12 -5.23 5.37
C VAL A 82 6.58 -4.93 3.98
N LEU A 83 5.44 -4.25 3.92
CA LEU A 83 4.83 -3.76 2.70
C LEU A 83 5.32 -2.35 2.40
N HIS A 84 5.56 -2.07 1.13
CA HIS A 84 5.97 -0.77 0.63
C HIS A 84 5.08 -0.34 -0.51
N TYR A 85 4.94 0.97 -0.72
CA TYR A 85 4.28 1.54 -1.87
C TYR A 85 5.24 2.41 -2.70
N LYS A 86 5.28 2.13 -4.01
CA LYS A 86 5.93 3.00 -4.99
C LYS A 86 5.00 3.23 -6.18
N ASP A 87 4.99 2.28 -7.11
CA ASP A 87 4.08 2.26 -8.27
C ASP A 87 2.89 1.32 -8.02
N CYS A 88 3.12 0.27 -7.21
CA CYS A 88 2.14 -0.66 -6.67
C CYS A 88 2.57 -1.03 -5.24
N VAL A 89 1.67 -1.66 -4.49
CA VAL A 89 2.00 -2.24 -3.19
C VAL A 89 2.86 -3.48 -3.42
N TYR A 90 3.94 -3.65 -2.68
CA TYR A 90 4.83 -4.81 -2.82
C TYR A 90 5.53 -5.17 -1.51
N TYR A 91 6.07 -6.39 -1.44
CA TYR A 91 7.07 -6.76 -0.44
C TYR A 91 8.24 -7.51 -1.09
N THR A 92 9.33 -7.64 -0.34
CA THR A 92 10.48 -8.47 -0.73
C THR A 92 10.50 -9.74 0.11
N ALA A 93 10.31 -10.89 -0.53
CA ALA A 93 10.39 -12.19 0.13
C ALA A 93 11.82 -12.49 0.61
N TYR A 94 12.00 -13.45 1.51
CA TYR A 94 13.33 -13.78 2.08
C TYR A 94 14.38 -14.18 1.02
N GLY A 95 13.95 -14.66 -0.15
CA GLY A 95 14.83 -14.92 -1.30
C GLY A 95 15.21 -13.68 -2.14
N GLY A 96 14.91 -12.47 -1.67
CA GLY A 96 15.15 -11.22 -2.41
C GLY A 96 14.20 -10.98 -3.59
N ARG A 97 13.20 -11.86 -3.78
CA ARG A 97 12.21 -11.74 -4.86
C ARG A 97 11.13 -10.74 -4.45
N ARG A 98 10.86 -9.78 -5.33
CA ARG A 98 9.74 -8.86 -5.20
C ARG A 98 8.41 -9.56 -5.52
N VAL A 99 7.40 -9.30 -4.69
CA VAL A 99 6.02 -9.74 -4.88
C VAL A 99 5.12 -8.50 -4.89
N ASP A 100 4.44 -8.27 -5.99
CA ASP A 100 3.52 -7.14 -6.16
C ASP A 100 2.09 -7.54 -5.79
N LEU A 101 1.36 -6.60 -5.19
CA LEU A 101 -0.01 -6.77 -4.71
C LEU A 101 -0.96 -5.89 -5.54
N PHE A 102 -2.02 -6.51 -6.06
CA PHE A 102 -3.08 -5.84 -6.80
C PHE A 102 -4.42 -6.10 -6.13
N TYR A 103 -5.08 -5.02 -5.73
CA TYR A 103 -6.37 -5.09 -5.04
C TYR A 103 -7.49 -4.57 -5.94
N THR A 104 -8.59 -5.33 -5.98
CA THR A 104 -9.82 -4.95 -6.67
C THR A 104 -10.93 -4.71 -5.64
N PRO A 105 -11.23 -3.43 -5.29
CA PRO A 105 -12.22 -3.11 -4.25
C PRO A 105 -13.61 -3.69 -4.49
N SER A 106 -14.09 -3.72 -5.74
CA SER A 106 -15.43 -4.21 -6.08
C SER A 106 -15.63 -5.71 -5.84
N ALA A 107 -14.54 -6.48 -5.81
CA ALA A 107 -14.57 -7.92 -5.63
C ALA A 107 -14.01 -8.37 -4.28
N ASP A 108 -13.54 -7.45 -3.44
CA ASP A 108 -12.78 -7.75 -2.22
C ASP A 108 -11.70 -8.82 -2.47
N ALA A 109 -11.00 -8.68 -3.60
CA ALA A 109 -10.04 -9.65 -4.11
C ALA A 109 -8.64 -9.05 -4.17
N LEU A 110 -7.66 -9.83 -3.71
CA LEU A 110 -6.24 -9.47 -3.67
C LEU A 110 -5.44 -10.49 -4.49
N LEU A 111 -4.59 -10.00 -5.40
CA LEU A 111 -3.71 -10.81 -6.23
C LEU A 111 -2.25 -10.51 -5.87
N LEU A 112 -1.50 -11.55 -5.53
CA LEU A 112 -0.04 -11.50 -5.36
C LEU A 112 0.64 -12.00 -6.63
N VAL A 113 1.60 -11.23 -7.13
CA VAL A 113 2.36 -11.55 -8.34
C VAL A 113 3.86 -11.53 -8.03
N PRO A 114 4.50 -12.72 -7.94
CA PRO A 114 3.91 -14.06 -7.86
C PRO A 114 3.32 -14.38 -6.47
N GLY A 115 2.28 -15.21 -6.39
CA GLY A 115 1.76 -15.67 -5.08
C GLY A 115 0.32 -16.16 -5.09
N GLY A 116 -0.49 -15.74 -6.07
CA GLY A 116 -1.85 -16.25 -6.26
C GLY A 116 -2.94 -15.28 -5.78
N ALA A 117 -4.18 -15.72 -5.87
CA ALA A 117 -5.36 -14.90 -5.60
C ALA A 117 -6.01 -15.23 -4.25
N PHE A 118 -6.42 -14.19 -3.54
CA PHE A 118 -6.98 -14.23 -2.20
C PHE A 118 -8.30 -13.47 -2.16
N LYS A 119 -9.21 -13.95 -1.33
CA LYS A 119 -10.49 -13.29 -1.03
C LYS A 119 -10.47 -12.82 0.41
N ARG A 120 -11.00 -11.61 0.63
CA ARG A 120 -11.08 -11.05 1.98
C ARG A 120 -12.03 -11.88 2.85
N THR A 121 -11.61 -12.19 4.07
CA THR A 121 -12.43 -12.86 5.09
C THR A 121 -12.86 -11.90 6.19
N SER A 122 -12.02 -10.91 6.52
CA SER A 122 -12.39 -9.80 7.39
C SER A 122 -11.66 -8.53 6.99
N LYS A 123 -12.29 -7.38 7.23
CA LYS A 123 -11.59 -6.09 7.24
C LYS A 123 -10.97 -5.91 8.61
N SER A 124 -9.82 -5.24 8.69
CA SER A 124 -9.36 -4.74 9.98
C SER A 124 -10.47 -3.84 10.54
N GLN A 125 -10.84 -4.03 11.81
CA GLN A 125 -11.63 -3.00 12.48
C GLN A 125 -10.70 -1.81 12.59
N ASP A 126 -10.97 -0.78 11.81
CA ASP A 126 -10.47 0.54 12.14
C ASP A 126 -11.02 0.82 13.55
N ASN A 127 -10.14 0.82 14.55
CA ASN A 127 -10.40 1.62 15.74
C ASN A 127 -10.40 3.05 15.19
N GLU A 128 -11.59 3.50 14.78
CA GLU A 128 -11.84 4.90 14.46
C GLU A 128 -11.25 5.72 15.60
N GLN A 129 -10.41 6.66 15.18
CA GLN A 129 -9.63 7.59 15.99
C GLN A 129 -10.42 8.25 17.12
#